data_AF-A0A6N7WPH6-F1
#
_entry.id   AF-A0A6N7WPH6-F1
#
_cell.length_a   1.000
_cell.length_b   1.000
_cell.length_c   1.000
_cell.angle_alpha   90.00
_cell.angle_beta   90.00
_cell.angle_gamma   90.00
#
_symmetry.space_group_name_H-M   'P 1'
#
loop_
_entity.id
_entity.type
_entity.pdbx_description
1 polymer ?
#
loop_
_entity_poly.entity_id
_entity_poly.type
_entity_poly.pdbx_seq_one_letter_code
_entity_poly.pdbx_strand_id
1 'polypeptide(L)'
;MQFVINGMKYNTENMEEVAEVRKWYRVNNFFFSAMCTGKEIGREYQCKLWKSAKGNWLLTHERDYGEIFGEAIQEEEAKKLLMNYATAIYETMYEKLPEA
;
A
#
# COMPACT_ATOMS: atom_id res chain seq x y z
N MET A 1 5.07 -8.70 12.10
CA MET A 1 4.88 -9.55 10.90
C MET A 1 6.15 -9.51 10.09
N GLN A 2 6.55 -10.65 9.50
CA GLN A 2 7.79 -10.74 8.74
C GLN A 2 7.51 -11.08 7.28
N PHE A 3 8.02 -10.26 6.37
CA PHE A 3 7.91 -10.45 4.93
C PHE A 3 9.30 -10.52 4.32
N VAL A 4 9.52 -11.44 3.38
CA VAL A 4 10.75 -11.52 2.60
C VAL A 4 10.40 -11.15 1.16
N ILE A 5 10.78 -9.94 0.76
CA ILE A 5 10.43 -9.37 -0.55
C ILE A 5 11.72 -8.89 -1.21
N ASN A 6 11.95 -9.32 -2.44
CA ASN A 6 13.11 -8.93 -3.24
C ASN A 6 14.47 -9.13 -2.53
N GLY A 7 14.59 -10.21 -1.75
CA GLY A 7 15.80 -10.53 -0.96
C GLY A 7 15.97 -9.73 0.33
N MET A 8 15.05 -8.82 0.66
CA MET A 8 15.06 -8.03 1.89
C MET A 8 14.04 -8.57 2.89
N LYS A 9 14.43 -8.55 4.17
CA LYS A 9 13.54 -8.89 5.30
C LYS A 9 12.90 -7.62 5.84
N TYR A 10 11.58 -7.56 5.80
CA TYR A 10 10.77 -6.52 6.39
C TYR A 10 10.12 -7.07 7.65
N ASN A 11 10.43 -6.51 8.81
CA ASN A 11 9.71 -6.81 10.04
C ASN A 11 8.89 -5.59 10.45
N THR A 12 7.57 -5.71 10.42
CA THR A 12 6.66 -4.62 10.77
C THR A 12 6.79 -4.19 12.24
N GLU A 13 7.31 -5.04 13.12
CA GLU A 13 7.57 -4.66 14.53
C GLU A 13 8.70 -3.64 14.68
N ASN A 14 9.63 -3.60 13.71
CA ASN A 14 10.74 -2.66 13.67
C ASN A 14 10.49 -1.50 12.69
N MET A 15 9.29 -1.43 12.12
CA MET A 15 8.90 -0.38 11.17
C MET A 15 7.86 0.52 11.82
N GLU A 16 7.86 1.78 11.41
CA GLU A 16 6.88 2.75 11.86
C GLU A 16 5.65 2.69 10.94
N GLU A 17 4.45 2.58 11.53
CA GLU A 17 3.20 2.73 10.80
C GLU A 17 3.02 4.21 10.48
N VAL A 18 3.07 4.54 9.20
CA VAL A 18 3.00 5.93 8.74
C VAL A 18 1.55 6.35 8.57
N ALA A 19 0.76 5.56 7.85
CA ALA A 19 -0.61 5.91 7.51
C ALA A 19 -1.41 4.69 7.04
N GLU A 20 -2.74 4.79 7.15
CA GLU A 20 -3.65 3.90 6.46
C GLU A 20 -4.03 4.51 5.10
N VAL A 21 -3.74 3.79 4.03
CA VAL A 21 -4.00 4.18 2.65
C VAL A 21 -4.90 3.15 1.98
N ARG A 22 -5.44 3.48 0.80
CA ARG A 22 -6.18 2.50 0.01
C ARG A 22 -5.50 2.28 -1.31
N LYS A 23 -5.42 1.03 -1.73
CA LYS A 23 -4.86 0.68 -3.04
C LYS A 23 -5.83 -0.25 -3.74
N TRP A 24 -6.13 0.10 -4.99
CA TRP A 24 -6.90 -0.75 -5.86
C TRP A 24 -5.98 -1.85 -6.40
N TYR A 25 -6.35 -3.09 -6.15
CA TYR A 25 -5.66 -4.25 -6.72
C TYR A 25 -6.56 -4.92 -7.74
N ARG A 26 -5.98 -5.22 -8.90
CA ARG A 26 -6.67 -5.99 -9.93
C ARG A 26 -6.92 -7.39 -9.42
N VAL A 27 -8.18 -7.81 -9.42
CA VAL A 27 -8.59 -9.16 -9.01
C VAL A 27 -8.87 -9.94 -10.28
N ASN A 28 -7.89 -10.70 -10.74
CA ASN A 28 -8.05 -11.56 -11.91
C ASN A 28 -8.57 -12.93 -11.47
N ASN A 29 -9.81 -12.96 -10.97
CA ASN A 29 -10.45 -14.23 -10.62
C ASN A 29 -11.14 -14.79 -11.86
N PHE A 30 -10.86 -16.04 -12.22
CA PHE A 30 -11.38 -16.71 -13.43
C PHE A 30 -12.91 -16.58 -13.55
N PHE A 31 -13.60 -16.64 -12.40
CA PHE A 31 -15.05 -16.46 -12.30
C PHE A 31 -15.53 -15.05 -12.71
N PHE A 32 -14.80 -14.02 -12.27
CA PHE A 32 -15.12 -12.62 -12.59
C PHE A 32 -14.72 -12.25 -14.01
N SER A 33 -13.63 -12.82 -14.54
CA SER A 33 -13.24 -12.63 -15.94
C SER A 33 -14.26 -13.21 -16.93
N ALA A 34 -14.98 -14.28 -16.53
CA ALA A 34 -16.03 -14.87 -17.36
C ALA A 34 -17.34 -14.05 -17.36
N MET A 35 -17.66 -13.34 -16.27
CA MET A 35 -18.86 -12.50 -16.18
C MET A 35 -18.69 -11.10 -16.76
N CYS A 36 -17.49 -10.53 -16.72
CA CYS A 36 -17.22 -9.18 -17.20
C CYS A 36 -16.21 -9.20 -18.33
N THR A 37 -16.67 -9.60 -19.51
CA THR A 37 -15.91 -9.57 -20.75
C THR A 37 -15.38 -8.14 -20.99
N GLY A 38 -14.07 -7.95 -20.85
CA GLY A 38 -13.38 -6.71 -21.21
C GLY A 38 -13.36 -5.58 -20.16
N LYS A 39 -13.83 -5.79 -18.93
CA LYS A 39 -13.68 -4.79 -17.84
C LYS A 39 -12.68 -5.26 -16.79
N GLU A 40 -11.75 -4.38 -16.42
CA GLU A 40 -10.84 -4.64 -15.31
C GLU A 40 -11.61 -4.60 -13.99
N ILE A 41 -11.81 -5.77 -13.39
CA ILE A 41 -12.37 -5.86 -12.06
C ILE A 41 -11.23 -5.87 -11.06
N GLY A 42 -11.36 -5.05 -10.04
CA GLY A 42 -10.46 -5.06 -8.90
C GLY A 42 -11.16 -4.56 -7.68
N ARG A 43 -10.49 -4.76 -6.56
CA ARG A 43 -11.01 -4.46 -5.25
C ARG A 43 -10.08 -3.45 -4.60
N GLU A 44 -10.68 -2.44 -4.00
CA GLU A 44 -9.97 -1.52 -3.12
C GLU A 44 -9.73 -2.25 -1.80
N TYR A 45 -8.46 -2.36 -1.41
CA TYR A 45 -8.08 -2.89 -0.11
C TYR A 45 -7.54 -1.75 0.76
N GLN A 46 -7.92 -1.78 2.03
CA GLN A 46 -7.29 -0.94 3.05
C GLN A 46 -5.89 -1.49 3.32
N CYS A 47 -4.89 -0.64 3.12
CA CYS A 47 -3.49 -0.98 3.24
C CYS A 47 -2.86 -0.11 4.32
N LYS A 48 -2.04 -0.72 5.16
CA LYS A 48 -1.20 0.00 6.12
C LYS A 48 0.15 0.26 5.47
N LEU A 49 0.57 1.52 5.49
CA LEU A 49 1.85 1.96 4.96
C LEU A 49 2.86 2.02 6.08
N TRP A 50 3.98 1.32 5.89
CA TRP A 50 5.07 1.21 6.84
C TRP A 50 6.34 1.80 6.27
N LYS A 51 7.10 2.48 7.12
CA LYS A 51 8.42 3.01 6.78
C LYS A 51 9.47 2.39 7.70
N SER A 52 10.53 1.87 7.11
CA SER A 52 11.70 1.41 7.86
C SER A 52 12.63 2.58 8.16
N ALA A 53 13.42 2.45 9.24
CA ALA A 53 14.50 3.40 9.56
C ALA A 53 15.52 3.57 8.42
N LYS A 54 15.63 2.61 7.50
CA LYS A 54 16.50 2.67 6.32
C LYS A 54 15.87 3.37 5.11
N GLY A 55 14.64 3.88 5.23
CA GLY A 55 13.91 4.54 4.15
C GLY A 55 13.19 3.60 3.18
N ASN A 56 13.17 2.29 3.43
CA ASN A 56 12.35 1.36 2.65
C ASN A 56 10.89 1.42 3.08
N TRP A 57 10.00 1.35 2.09
CA TRP A 57 8.56 1.40 2.28
C TRP A 57 7.92 0.03 2.05
N LEU A 58 6.93 -0.30 2.88
CA LEU A 58 6.17 -1.55 2.78
C LEU A 58 4.69 -1.22 2.92
N LEU A 59 3.88 -1.70 2.00
CA LEU A 59 2.43 -1.78 2.17
C LEU A 59 2.08 -3.16 2.72
N THR A 60 1.18 -3.18 3.70
CA THR A 60 0.56 -4.43 4.13
C THR A 60 -0.95 -4.33 4.06
N HIS A 61 -1.62 -5.32 3.50
CA HIS A 61 -3.07 -5.37 3.48
C HIS A 61 -3.57 -6.76 3.81
N GLU A 62 -4.73 -6.81 4.45
CA GLU A 62 -5.43 -8.05 4.71
C GLU A 62 -6.36 -8.38 3.53
N ARG A 63 -6.29 -9.62 3.04
CA ARG A 63 -7.23 -10.15 2.03
C ARG A 63 -8.29 -11.03 2.69
N ASP A 64 -9.25 -11.48 1.89
CA ASP A 64 -10.25 -12.46 2.33
C ASP A 64 -9.56 -13.66 3.00
N TYR A 65 -10.11 -14.14 4.12
CA TYR A 65 -9.57 -15.18 5.00
C TYR A 65 -8.46 -14.78 5.99
N GLY A 66 -8.17 -13.48 6.15
CA GLY A 66 -7.21 -13.01 7.17
C GLY A 66 -5.74 -13.21 6.76
N GLU A 67 -5.50 -13.50 5.48
CA GLU A 67 -4.15 -13.56 4.92
C GLU A 67 -3.61 -12.14 4.74
N ILE A 68 -2.44 -11.89 5.33
CA ILE A 68 -1.80 -10.59 5.28
C ILE A 68 -0.73 -10.61 4.21
N PHE A 69 -0.87 -9.73 3.23
CA PHE A 69 0.06 -9.57 2.14
C PHE A 69 0.95 -8.36 2.40
N GLY A 70 2.24 -8.51 2.17
CA GLY A 70 3.21 -7.43 2.18
C GLY A 70 3.69 -7.15 0.76
N GLU A 71 3.69 -5.88 0.36
CA GLU A 71 4.21 -5.42 -0.92
C GLU A 71 5.24 -4.31 -0.66
N ALA A 72 6.47 -4.53 -1.10
CA ALA A 72 7.51 -3.51 -1.03
C ALA A 72 7.28 -2.51 -2.17
N ILE A 73 7.16 -1.23 -1.83
CA ILE A 73 6.94 -0.16 -2.79
C ILE A 73 8.06 0.86 -2.76
N GLN A 74 8.16 1.64 -3.83
CA GLN A 74 9.10 2.75 -3.90
C GLN A 74 8.55 3.98 -3.19
N GLU A 75 9.46 4.87 -2.78
CA GLU A 75 9.09 6.12 -2.11
C GLU A 75 8.15 7.00 -2.95
N GLU A 76 8.34 7.06 -4.26
CA GLU A 76 7.46 7.83 -5.15
C GLU A 76 6.02 7.32 -5.13
N GLU A 77 5.83 6.00 -5.03
CA GLU A 77 4.51 5.39 -4.95
C GLU A 77 3.88 5.63 -3.57
N ALA A 78 4.68 5.50 -2.50
CA ALA A 78 4.26 5.81 -1.14
C ALA A 78 3.82 7.27 -1.02
N LYS A 79 4.58 8.18 -1.63
CA LYS A 79 4.32 9.61 -1.67
C LYS A 79 3.00 9.93 -2.37
N LYS A 80 2.71 9.29 -3.51
CA LYS A 80 1.41 9.43 -4.20
C LYS A 80 0.26 8.92 -3.34
N LEU A 81 0.42 7.78 -2.67
CA LEU A 81 -0.62 7.23 -1.79
C LEU A 81 -0.90 8.16 -0.60
N LEU A 82 0.15 8.68 0.03
CA LEU A 82 0.03 9.67 1.10
C LEU A 82 -0.65 10.95 0.62
N MET A 83 -0.29 11.46 -0.56
CA MET A 83 -0.94 12.65 -1.12
C MET A 83 -2.44 12.44 -1.40
N ASN A 84 -2.86 11.24 -1.79
CA ASN A 84 -4.27 10.96 -2.09
C ASN A 84 -5.12 10.68 -0.83
N TYR A 85 -4.56 9.99 0.16
CA TYR A 85 -5.32 9.48 1.30
C TYR A 85 -4.97 10.14 2.65
N ALA A 86 -3.75 10.66 2.79
CA ALA A 86 -3.20 11.16 4.05
C ALA A 86 -2.40 12.45 3.84
N THR A 87 -3.06 13.48 3.28
CA THR A 87 -2.45 14.78 2.94
C THR A 87 -1.75 15.42 4.14
N ALA A 88 -2.36 15.41 5.33
CA ALA A 88 -1.76 15.96 6.54
C ALA A 88 -0.40 15.32 6.89
N ILE A 89 -0.28 14.00 6.67
CA ILE A 89 0.94 13.24 6.94
C ILE A 89 1.99 13.52 5.85
N TYR A 90 1.55 13.62 4.60
CA TYR A 90 2.39 14.05 3.49
C TYR A 90 2.99 15.44 3.74
N GLU A 91 2.18 16.42 4.14
CA GLU A 91 2.62 17.80 4.40
C GLU A 91 3.58 17.89 5.59
N THR A 92 3.42 17.02 6.58
CA THR A 92 4.32 16.91 7.72
C THR A 92 5.68 16.32 7.33
N MET A 93 5.71 15.34 6.41
CA MET A 93 6.94 14.64 6.01
C MET A 93 7.71 15.30 4.86
N TYR A 94 7.03 15.95 3.92
CA TYR A 94 7.65 16.50 2.72
C TYR A 94 7.63 18.03 2.72
N GLU A 95 6.49 18.64 2.41
CA GLU A 95 6.28 20.10 2.43
C GLU A 95 4.79 20.40 2.19
N LYS A 96 4.30 21.55 2.68
CA LYS A 96 2.91 21.99 2.44
C LYS A 96 2.66 22.21 0.95
N LEU A 97 1.58 21.63 0.44
CA LEU A 97 1.13 21.93 -0.92
C LEU A 97 0.56 23.36 -0.92
N PRO A 98 0.83 24.20 -1.94
CA PRO A 98 0.20 25.50 -2.04
C PRO A 98 -1.32 25.33 -2.14
N GLU A 99 -2.05 25.99 -1.24
CA GLU A 99 -3.51 26.12 -1.34
C GLU A 99 -3.85 26.95 -2.59
N ALA A 100 -4.80 26.45 -3.39
CA ALA A 100 -5.24 27.06 -4.64
C ALA A 100 -6.32 28.13 -4.42
#